data_AF-A0A7S4KEJ9-F1
#
_entry.id   AF-A0A7S4KEJ9-F1
#
_cell.length_a   1.000
_cell.length_b   1.000
_cell.length_c   1.000
_cell.angle_alpha   90.00
_cell.angle_beta   90.00
_cell.angle_gamma   90.00
#
_symmetry.space_group_name_H-M   'P 1'
#
loop_
_entity.id
_entity.type
_entity.pdbx_description
1 polymer ?
#
loop_
_entity_poly.entity_id
_entity_poly.type
_entity_poly.pdbx_seq_one_letter_code
_entity_poly.pdbx_strand_id
1 'polypeptide(L)'
;KKKTIQHICIFSRYPVAGQCKTRLAAVATPEGAALYQRVFTENITQEALHFLASNNETNHTTKITIFFTGGDEGKMKEWLGAAKKEEGLRYDLLRFEKQAQGDLGKKLAVAARSIFDEENKENAKECG
;
A
#
# COMPACT_ATOMS: atom_id res chain seq x y z
N LYS A 1 25.76 10.04 10.13
CA LYS A 1 25.08 8.76 10.45
C LYS A 1 24.50 8.20 9.16
N LYS A 2 24.56 6.88 8.93
CA LYS A 2 23.99 6.27 7.72
C LYS A 2 22.47 6.43 7.77
N LYS A 3 21.87 6.99 6.72
CA LYS A 3 20.41 7.11 6.57
C LYS A 3 19.85 5.70 6.39
N THR A 4 18.86 5.32 7.20
CA THR A 4 18.19 4.02 7.10
C THR A 4 16.83 4.22 6.47
N ILE A 5 16.57 3.53 5.36
CA ILE A 5 15.27 3.52 4.70
C ILE A 5 14.50 2.28 5.19
N GLN A 6 13.25 2.49 5.57
CA GLN A 6 12.31 1.43 5.95
C GLN A 6 11.16 1.44 4.96
N HIS A 7 10.61 0.28 4.64
CA HIS A 7 9.52 0.19 3.67
C HIS A 7 8.38 -0.68 4.18
N ILE A 8 7.18 -0.12 4.23
CA ILE A 8 5.95 -0.83 4.56
C ILE A 8 5.25 -1.23 3.27
N CYS A 9 5.03 -2.53 3.10
CA CYS A 9 4.35 -3.10 1.95
C CYS A 9 2.93 -3.50 2.33
N ILE A 10 1.91 -2.91 1.71
CA ILE A 10 0.51 -3.27 1.94
C ILE A 10 -0.02 -3.98 0.70
N PHE A 11 -0.38 -5.25 0.84
CA PHE A 11 -0.97 -6.02 -0.24
C PHE A 11 -2.49 -5.97 -0.14
N SER A 12 -3.16 -5.39 -1.13
CA SER A 12 -4.63 -5.30 -1.16
C SER A 12 -5.22 -5.60 -2.54
N ARG A 13 -6.54 -5.69 -2.60
CA ARG A 13 -7.34 -5.80 -3.81
C ARG A 13 -8.33 -4.65 -3.85
N TYR A 14 -8.50 -4.06 -5.03
CA TYR A 14 -9.53 -3.05 -5.26
C TYR A 14 -10.93 -3.64 -4.98
N PRO A 15 -11.77 -2.95 -4.18
CA PRO A 15 -13.04 -3.51 -3.70
C PRO A 15 -14.08 -3.52 -4.83
N VAL A 16 -14.19 -4.66 -5.51
CA VAL A 16 -15.27 -4.92 -6.47
C VAL A 16 -16.23 -5.94 -5.86
N ALA A 17 -17.53 -5.63 -5.88
CA ALA A 17 -18.58 -6.52 -5.40
C ALA A 17 -18.47 -7.89 -6.09
N GLY A 18 -18.57 -8.97 -5.31
CA GLY A 18 -18.47 -10.34 -5.82
C GLY A 18 -17.06 -10.81 -6.16
N GLN A 19 -16.03 -9.95 -6.10
CA GLN A 19 -14.63 -10.31 -6.40
C GLN A 19 -13.71 -10.27 -5.18
N CYS A 20 -14.18 -9.78 -4.04
CA CYS A 20 -13.41 -9.67 -2.80
C CYS A 20 -14.06 -10.47 -1.67
N LYS A 21 -13.22 -11.02 -0.77
CA LYS A 21 -13.65 -11.71 0.45
C LYS A 21 -14.79 -12.72 0.19
N THR A 22 -14.64 -13.58 -0.81
CA THR A 22 -15.71 -14.49 -1.29
C THR A 22 -16.20 -15.50 -0.24
N ARG A 23 -15.34 -15.90 0.72
CA ARG A 23 -15.76 -16.70 1.88
C ARG A 23 -16.65 -15.91 2.85
N LEU A 24 -16.46 -14.58 2.94
CA LEU A 24 -17.33 -13.69 3.70
C LEU A 24 -18.61 -13.37 2.94
N ALA A 25 -18.55 -13.28 1.61
CA ALA A 25 -19.75 -13.13 0.76
C ALA A 25 -20.69 -14.35 0.81
N ALA A 26 -20.25 -15.51 1.33
CA ALA A 26 -21.13 -16.63 1.61
C ALA A 26 -22.11 -16.35 2.78
N VAL A 27 -21.78 -15.37 3.62
CA VAL A 27 -22.57 -14.95 4.79
C VAL A 27 -22.96 -13.45 4.77
N ALA A 28 -22.38 -12.67 3.86
CA ALA A 28 -22.64 -11.25 3.64
C ALA A 28 -23.01 -11.01 2.16
N THR A 29 -23.69 -9.91 1.84
CA THR A 29 -23.94 -9.57 0.44
C THR A 29 -22.62 -9.29 -0.30
N PRO A 30 -22.56 -9.48 -1.64
CA PRO A 30 -21.38 -9.13 -2.44
C PRO A 30 -20.89 -7.68 -2.22
N GLU A 31 -21.82 -6.76 -2.01
CA GLU A 31 -21.58 -5.35 -1.70
C GLU A 31 -21.00 -5.20 -0.29
N GLY A 32 -21.56 -5.92 0.69
CA GLY A 32 -21.05 -5.96 2.06
C GLY A 32 -19.62 -6.48 2.11
N ALA A 33 -19.31 -7.55 1.38
CA ALA A 33 -17.95 -8.10 1.30
C ALA A 33 -16.95 -7.09 0.68
N ALA A 34 -17.36 -6.34 -0.33
CA ALA A 34 -16.54 -5.25 -0.89
C ALA A 34 -16.38 -4.08 0.08
N LEU A 35 -17.43 -3.72 0.83
CA LEU A 35 -17.36 -2.70 1.87
C LEU A 35 -16.39 -3.10 2.98
N TYR A 36 -16.39 -4.35 3.43
CA TYR A 36 -15.40 -4.83 4.42
C TYR A 36 -13.97 -4.77 3.87
N GLN A 37 -13.75 -5.21 2.62
CA GLN A 37 -12.44 -5.07 1.97
C GLN A 37 -11.99 -3.61 1.95
N ARG A 38 -12.92 -2.70 1.67
CA ARG A 38 -12.68 -1.26 1.64
C ARG A 38 -12.24 -0.75 3.01
N VAL A 39 -13.08 -0.92 4.03
CA VAL A 39 -12.84 -0.45 5.39
C VAL A 39 -11.55 -1.02 5.98
N PHE A 40 -11.26 -2.31 5.78
CA PHE A 40 -10.02 -2.90 6.29
C PHE A 40 -8.77 -2.32 5.61
N THR A 41 -8.83 -2.10 4.30
CA THR A 41 -7.70 -1.50 3.58
C THR A 41 -7.48 -0.06 4.03
N GLU A 42 -8.56 0.71 4.21
CA GLU A 42 -8.53 2.08 4.71
C GLU A 42 -7.88 2.14 6.10
N ASN A 43 -8.36 1.32 7.05
CA ASN A 43 -7.85 1.30 8.42
C ASN A 43 -6.36 0.92 8.49
N ILE A 44 -5.93 -0.11 7.74
CA ILE A 44 -4.51 -0.51 7.70
C ILE A 44 -3.65 0.60 7.09
N THR A 45 -4.15 1.29 6.08
CA THR A 45 -3.43 2.40 5.43
C THR A 45 -3.29 3.59 6.39
N GLN A 46 -4.34 3.93 7.12
CA GLN A 46 -4.33 4.97 8.16
C GLN A 46 -3.31 4.65 9.25
N GLU A 47 -3.32 3.43 9.79
CA GLU A 47 -2.36 3.00 10.80
C GLU A 47 -0.90 3.11 10.31
N ALA A 48 -0.64 2.72 9.06
CA ALA A 48 0.69 2.87 8.46
C ALA A 48 1.10 4.36 8.31
N LEU A 49 0.16 5.25 8.00
CA LEU A 49 0.41 6.69 7.92
C LEU A 49 0.63 7.32 9.30
N HIS A 50 -0.08 6.88 10.35
CA HIS A 50 0.21 7.28 11.73
C HIS A 50 1.61 6.83 12.16
N PHE A 51 1.99 5.60 11.82
CA PHE A 51 3.35 5.12 12.04
C PHE A 51 4.39 6.00 11.34
N LEU A 52 4.14 6.39 10.08
CA LEU A 52 5.02 7.30 9.35
C LEU A 52 5.12 8.69 10.01
N ALA A 53 3.99 9.24 10.46
CA ALA A 53 3.95 10.55 11.11
C ALA A 53 4.71 10.56 12.46
N SER A 54 4.67 9.45 13.20
CA SER A 54 5.33 9.30 14.51
C SER A 54 6.79 8.88 14.44
N ASN A 55 7.24 8.23 13.35
CA ASN A 55 8.59 7.66 13.24
C ASN A 55 9.54 8.37 12.25
N ASN A 56 9.15 9.54 11.72
CA ASN A 56 10.04 10.34 10.88
C ASN A 56 11.11 11.06 11.73
N GLU A 57 12.11 10.30 12.15
CA GLU A 57 13.32 10.84 12.78
C GLU A 57 14.31 11.37 11.72
N THR A 58 15.22 12.25 12.12
CA THR A 58 16.23 12.87 11.24
C THR A 58 17.15 11.89 10.49
N ASN A 59 17.21 10.61 10.88
CA ASN A 59 18.03 9.58 10.23
C ASN A 59 17.24 8.40 9.64
N HIS A 60 15.91 8.40 9.76
CA HIS A 60 15.05 7.31 9.29
C HIS A 60 14.05 7.87 8.28
N THR A 61 13.87 7.17 7.16
CA THR A 61 12.83 7.52 6.18
C THR A 61 12.00 6.28 5.93
N THR A 62 10.73 6.34 6.31
CA THR A 62 9.78 5.25 6.04
C THR A 62 9.00 5.56 4.77
N LYS A 63 8.93 4.60 3.85
CA LYS A 63 8.11 4.65 2.64
C LYS A 63 6.97 3.65 2.74
N ILE A 64 5.84 3.94 2.11
CA ILE A 64 4.67 3.05 2.08
C ILE A 64 4.30 2.79 0.62
N THR A 65 4.25 1.52 0.23
CA THR A 65 3.75 1.10 -1.09
C THR A 65 2.57 0.15 -0.95
N ILE A 66 1.49 0.47 -1.66
CA ILE A 66 0.30 -0.35 -1.77
C ILE A 66 0.40 -1.17 -3.06
N PHE A 67 0.62 -2.47 -2.90
CA PHE A 67 0.62 -3.45 -3.98
C PHE A 67 -0.81 -3.95 -4.21
N PHE A 68 -1.41 -3.66 -5.36
CA PHE A 68 -2.84 -3.89 -5.61
C PHE A 68 -3.16 -4.85 -6.76
N THR A 69 -4.38 -5.39 -6.75
CA THR A 69 -5.00 -6.17 -7.85
C THR A 69 -6.44 -5.70 -8.09
N GLY A 70 -7.03 -6.02 -9.25
CA GLY A 70 -8.46 -5.79 -9.52
C GLY A 70 -8.87 -4.34 -9.84
N GLY A 71 -7.91 -3.43 -9.95
CA GLY A 71 -8.12 -2.03 -10.34
C GLY A 71 -6.92 -1.48 -11.10
N ASP A 72 -6.89 -0.17 -11.30
CA ASP A 72 -5.76 0.57 -11.84
C ASP A 72 -5.25 1.59 -10.81
N GLU A 73 -4.08 2.17 -11.08
CA GLU A 73 -3.43 3.11 -10.17
C GLU A 73 -4.28 4.37 -9.94
N GLY A 74 -5.01 4.83 -10.95
CA GLY A 74 -5.90 5.99 -10.85
C GLY A 74 -7.02 5.74 -9.85
N LYS A 75 -7.71 4.60 -9.97
CA LYS A 75 -8.76 4.18 -9.02
C LYS A 75 -8.24 3.99 -7.62
N MET A 76 -7.03 3.46 -7.46
CA MET A 76 -6.40 3.28 -6.15
C MET A 76 -6.03 4.62 -5.52
N LYS A 77 -5.52 5.59 -6.30
CA LYS A 77 -5.22 6.95 -5.83
C LYS A 77 -6.49 7.74 -5.52
N GLU A 78 -7.50 7.64 -6.35
CA GLU A 78 -8.81 8.25 -6.08
C GLU A 78 -9.42 7.69 -4.80
N TRP A 79 -9.34 6.37 -4.61
CA TRP A 79 -9.85 5.73 -3.42
C TRP A 79 -8.97 6.03 -2.19
N LEU A 80 -7.72 5.60 -2.14
CA LEU A 80 -6.88 5.68 -0.93
C LEU A 80 -6.10 6.98 -0.79
N GLY A 81 -5.88 7.72 -1.89
CA GLY A 81 -5.25 9.05 -1.85
C GLY A 81 -6.24 10.19 -1.60
N ALA A 82 -7.54 9.96 -1.80
CA ALA A 82 -8.58 10.97 -1.57
C ALA A 82 -9.67 10.58 -0.55
N ALA A 83 -9.90 9.29 -0.24
CA ALA A 83 -10.89 8.94 0.79
C ALA A 83 -10.43 9.38 2.18
N LYS A 84 -11.41 9.89 2.95
CA LYS A 84 -11.33 10.25 4.38
C LYS A 84 -9.93 10.71 4.79
N LYS A 85 -9.50 11.84 4.23
CA LYS A 85 -8.31 12.54 4.68
C LYS A 85 -8.54 12.97 6.12
N GLU A 86 -8.06 12.17 7.05
CA GLU A 86 -7.84 12.64 8.40
C GLU A 86 -6.80 13.75 8.35
N GLU A 87 -7.12 14.86 9.00
CA GLU A 87 -6.28 16.05 9.00
C GLU A 87 -4.93 15.73 9.64
N GLY A 88 -3.83 16.09 8.96
CA GLY A 88 -2.47 15.81 9.41
C GLY A 88 -1.83 14.53 8.85
N LEU A 89 -2.58 13.62 8.23
CA LEU A 89 -2.00 12.45 7.56
C LEU A 89 -1.58 12.75 6.12
N ARG A 90 -0.40 12.24 5.73
CA ARG A 90 0.26 12.51 4.44
C ARG A 90 0.00 11.42 3.40
N TYR A 91 -1.24 11.37 2.91
CA TYR A 91 -1.67 10.42 1.87
C TYR A 91 -0.94 10.59 0.52
N ASP A 92 -0.39 11.78 0.26
CA ASP A 92 0.41 12.08 -0.93
C ASP A 92 1.74 11.30 -1.00
N LEU A 93 2.18 10.73 0.13
CA LEU A 93 3.38 9.90 0.21
C LEU A 93 3.12 8.42 -0.14
N LEU A 94 1.86 8.02 -0.33
CA LEU A 94 1.52 6.65 -0.71
C LEU A 94 1.94 6.38 -2.15
N ARG A 95 2.75 5.32 -2.33
CA ARG A 95 3.06 4.74 -3.64
C ARG A 95 2.09 3.61 -3.96
N PHE A 96 1.82 3.40 -5.25
CA PHE A 96 0.86 2.39 -5.71
C PHE A 96 1.50 1.57 -6.83
N GLU A 97 1.51 0.24 -6.67
CA GLU A 97 2.08 -0.68 -7.65
C GLU A 97 1.15 -1.87 -7.91
N LYS A 98 1.14 -2.40 -9.13
CA LYS A 98 0.40 -3.63 -9.41
C LYS A 98 1.13 -4.83 -8.79
N GLN A 99 0.39 -5.72 -8.14
CA GLN A 99 0.96 -7.00 -7.71
C GLN A 99 1.41 -7.83 -8.92
N ALA A 100 2.54 -8.52 -8.76
CA ALA A 100 2.97 -9.53 -9.71
C ALA A 100 1.95 -10.69 -9.81
N GLN A 101 1.98 -11.38 -10.95
CA GLN A 101 1.22 -12.62 -11.13
C GLN A 101 1.94 -13.81 -10.46
N GLY A 102 1.16 -14.80 -10.04
CA GLY A 102 1.64 -16.02 -9.38
C GLY A 102 1.15 -16.15 -7.94
N ASP A 103 1.76 -17.07 -7.21
CA ASP A 103 1.50 -17.31 -5.80
C ASP A 103 1.97 -16.15 -4.91
N LEU A 104 1.64 -16.24 -3.62
CA LEU A 104 2.02 -15.23 -2.64
C LEU A 104 3.53 -15.09 -2.49
N GLY A 105 4.29 -16.19 -2.54
CA GLY A 105 5.74 -16.16 -2.40
C GLY A 105 6.39 -15.36 -3.54
N LYS A 106 5.96 -15.61 -4.77
CA LYS A 106 6.41 -14.85 -5.94
C LYS A 106 6.04 -13.38 -5.86
N LYS A 107 4.84 -13.06 -5.39
CA LYS A 107 4.39 -11.68 -5.17
C LYS A 107 5.27 -10.94 -4.17
N LEU A 108 5.57 -11.58 -3.04
CA LEU A 108 6.42 -11.01 -1.99
C LEU A 108 7.86 -10.81 -2.51
N ALA A 109 8.42 -11.79 -3.21
CA ALA A 109 9.77 -11.70 -3.76
C ALA A 109 9.90 -10.55 -4.79
N VAL A 110 8.91 -10.40 -5.67
CA VAL A 110 8.92 -9.31 -6.67
C VAL A 110 8.77 -7.94 -6.01
N ALA A 111 7.87 -7.80 -5.03
CA ALA A 111 7.68 -6.55 -4.30
C ALA A 111 8.92 -6.14 -3.50
N ALA A 112 9.54 -7.10 -2.79
CA ALA A 112 10.78 -6.83 -2.06
C ALA A 112 11.89 -6.39 -3.03
N ARG A 113 12.02 -7.08 -4.17
CA ARG A 113 13.01 -6.72 -5.19
C ARG A 113 12.75 -5.33 -5.79
N SER A 114 11.51 -4.97 -6.10
CA SER A 114 11.21 -3.64 -6.68
C SER A 114 11.62 -2.52 -5.73
N ILE A 115 11.38 -2.70 -4.43
CA ILE A 115 11.77 -1.74 -3.38
C ILE A 115 13.30 -1.59 -3.31
N PHE A 116 14.04 -2.69 -3.22
CA PHE A 116 15.50 -2.62 -3.16
C PHE A 116 16.12 -2.05 -4.46
N ASP A 117 15.54 -2.37 -5.62
CA ASP A 117 15.99 -1.84 -6.90
C ASP A 117 15.73 -0.33 -7.01
N GLU A 118 14.63 0.18 -6.46
CA GLU A 118 14.38 1.63 -6.36
C GLU A 118 15.38 2.33 -5.44
N GLU A 119 15.64 1.77 -4.25
CA GLU A 119 16.63 2.33 -3.33
C GLU A 119 18.03 2.42 -3.96
N ASN A 120 18.46 1.36 -4.66
CA ASN A 120 19.75 1.36 -5.35
C ASN A 120 19.84 2.46 -6.42
N LYS A 121 18.74 2.75 -7.14
CA LYS A 121 18.68 3.82 -8.14
C LYS A 121 18.70 5.21 -7.50
N GLU A 122 18.01 5.40 -6.37
CA GLU A 122 18.01 6.67 -5.64
C GLU A 122 19.42 6.97 -5.09
N ASN A 123 20.09 5.97 -4.49
CA ASN A 123 21.45 6.12 -3.98
C ASN A 123 22.48 6.42 -5.08
N ALA A 124 22.34 5.80 -6.26
CA ALA A 124 23.24 6.03 -7.40
C ALA A 124 23.14 7.46 -7.97
N LYS A 125 21.97 8.11 -7.83
CA LYS A 125 21.76 9.50 -8.27
C LYS A 125 22.33 10.54 -7.29
N GLU A 126 22.50 10.20 -6.02
CA GLU A 126 23.09 11.11 -5.01
C GLU A 126 24.63 11.14 -5.06
N CYS A 127 25.26 10.23 -5.81
CA CYS A 127 26.73 10.12 -5.94
C CYS A 127 27.31 10.70 -7.25
N GLY A 128 26.47 11.27 -8.13
CA GLY A 128 26.89 11.95 -9.36
C GLY A 128 26.71 13.46 -9.26
#